data_AF-A0A3D6DTJ5-F1
#
_entry.id   AF-A0A3D6DTJ5-F1
#
_cell.length_a   1.000
_cell.length_b   1.000
_cell.length_c   1.000
_cell.angle_alpha   90.00
_cell.angle_beta   90.00
_cell.angle_gamma   90.00
#
_symmetry.space_group_name_H-M   'P 1'
#
loop_
_entity.id
_entity.type
_entity.pdbx_description
1 polymer ?
#
loop_
_entity_poly.entity_id
_entity_poly.type
_entity_poly.pdbx_seq_one_letter_code
_entity_poly.pdbx_strand_id
1 'polypeptide(L)'
;LSGIATGDQAIFVRREVFERLGGYPELPLMEDIALSKRLKRICRPACLRERVLTSGRRWQKHGVLRTILLMWRLRASYFLGADPQQLAIRYGYLPRQR
;
A
#
# COMPACT_ATOMS: atom_id res chain seq x y z
N LEU A 1 -10.82 -10.17 8.18
CA LEU A 1 -9.85 -9.31 7.46
C LEU A 1 -10.13 -7.84 7.75
N SER A 2 -9.09 -7.01 7.91
CA SER A 2 -9.18 -5.57 8.21
C SER A 2 -9.84 -4.73 7.11
N GLY A 3 -10.04 -5.29 5.91
CA GLY A 3 -10.56 -4.55 4.75
C GLY A 3 -9.58 -3.51 4.20
N ILE A 4 -8.28 -3.71 4.46
CA ILE A 4 -7.21 -2.86 3.96
C ILE A 4 -6.45 -3.64 2.88
N ALA A 5 -6.34 -3.04 1.70
CA ALA A 5 -5.60 -3.58 0.57
C ALA A 5 -4.24 -2.88 0.41
N THR A 6 -3.26 -3.61 -0.10
CA THR A 6 -1.95 -3.11 -0.54
C THR A 6 -1.83 -3.19 -2.07
N GLY A 7 -0.89 -2.44 -2.65
CA GLY A 7 -0.75 -2.26 -4.10
C GLY A 7 -0.45 -3.56 -4.86
N ASP A 8 0.14 -4.56 -4.21
CA ASP A 8 0.36 -5.89 -4.75
C ASP A 8 -0.91 -6.76 -4.84
N GLN A 9 -2.03 -6.28 -4.29
CA GLN A 9 -3.32 -6.98 -4.28
C GLN A 9 -4.27 -6.55 -5.41
N ALA A 10 -3.76 -5.83 -6.43
CA ALA A 10 -4.51 -5.38 -7.61
C ALA A 10 -5.85 -4.70 -7.26
N ILE A 11 -5.77 -3.45 -6.79
CA ILE A 11 -6.93 -2.68 -6.37
C ILE A 11 -7.68 -2.12 -7.59
N PHE A 12 -8.99 -2.39 -7.67
CA PHE A 12 -9.90 -1.80 -8.66
C PHE A 12 -10.95 -0.94 -7.96
N VAL A 13 -11.22 0.24 -8.52
CA VAL A 13 -12.18 1.21 -7.98
C VAL A 13 -12.95 1.83 -9.15
N ARG A 14 -14.23 2.14 -8.94
CA ARG A 14 -14.99 2.97 -9.90
C ARG A 14 -14.30 4.32 -10.05
N ARG A 15 -14.12 4.77 -11.30
CA ARG A 15 -13.45 6.03 -11.62
C ARG A 15 -14.01 7.23 -10.84
N GLU A 16 -15.33 7.37 -10.83
CA GLU A 16 -16.03 8.45 -10.13
C GLU A 16 -15.70 8.50 -8.61
N VAL A 17 -15.55 7.34 -7.98
CA VAL A 17 -15.22 7.23 -6.56
C VAL A 17 -13.75 7.60 -6.33
N PHE A 18 -12.87 7.16 -7.22
CA PHE A 18 -11.45 7.49 -7.15
C PHE A 18 -11.20 8.99 -7.32
N GLU A 19 -11.84 9.62 -8.31
CA GLU A 19 -11.75 11.06 -8.56
C GLU A 19 -12.35 11.87 -7.40
N ARG A 20 -13.52 11.46 -6.87
CA ARG A 20 -14.14 12.09 -5.69
C ARG A 20 -13.25 12.03 -4.44
N LEU A 21 -12.42 11.00 -4.31
CA LEU A 21 -11.44 10.87 -3.22
C LEU A 21 -10.14 11.65 -3.44
N GLY A 22 -9.99 12.34 -4.58
CA GLY A 22 -8.78 13.05 -4.97
C GLY A 22 -7.65 12.10 -5.40
N GLY A 23 -7.98 10.86 -5.78
CA GLY A 23 -7.01 9.85 -6.19
C GLY A 23 -6.11 9.35 -5.06
N TYR A 24 -4.89 8.93 -5.43
CA TYR A 24 -3.87 8.55 -4.45
C TYR A 24 -3.41 9.78 -3.67
N PRO A 25 -3.27 9.66 -2.33
CA PRO A 25 -2.61 10.72 -1.59
C PRO A 25 -1.15 10.83 -2.02
N GLU A 26 -0.61 12.05 -1.99
CA GLU A 26 0.81 12.32 -2.25
C GLU A 26 1.68 11.81 -1.09
N LEU A 27 1.77 10.48 -0.95
CA LEU A 27 2.63 9.80 0.00
C LEU A 27 3.71 9.04 -0.76
N PRO A 28 4.99 9.13 -0.34
CA PRO A 28 6.08 8.40 -0.99
C PRO A 28 6.06 6.90 -0.67
N LEU A 29 5.32 6.49 0.37
CA LEU A 29 5.09 5.11 0.75
C LEU A 29 3.77 4.99 1.52
N MET A 30 3.09 3.85 1.39
CA MET A 30 1.79 3.54 2.04
C MET A 30 0.60 4.32 1.46
N GLU A 31 0.75 4.85 0.25
CA GLU A 31 -0.31 5.52 -0.51
C GLU A 31 -1.51 4.60 -0.79
N ASP A 32 -1.25 3.32 -1.01
CA ASP A 32 -2.21 2.24 -1.19
C ASP A 32 -3.05 1.97 0.07
N ILE A 33 -2.41 1.88 1.24
CA ILE A 33 -3.08 1.71 2.52
C ILE A 33 -3.91 2.95 2.85
N ALA A 34 -3.38 4.14 2.58
CA ALA A 34 -4.08 5.40 2.80
C ALA A 34 -5.32 5.52 1.91
N LEU A 35 -5.20 5.20 0.61
CA LEU A 35 -6.34 5.12 -0.30
C LEU A 35 -7.35 4.07 0.17
N SER A 36 -6.90 2.87 0.55
CA SER A 36 -7.76 1.80 1.02
C SER A 36 -8.55 2.18 2.29
N LYS A 37 -7.92 2.89 3.24
CA LYS A 37 -8.61 3.45 4.41
C LYS A 37 -9.71 4.45 4.01
N ARG A 38 -9.46 5.31 3.01
CA ARG A 38 -10.47 6.27 2.50
C ARG A 38 -11.64 5.54 1.82
N LEU A 39 -11.34 4.57 0.95
CA LEU A 39 -12.35 3.75 0.28
C LEU A 39 -13.22 2.96 1.26
N LYS A 40 -12.60 2.41 2.33
CA LYS A 40 -13.30 1.64 3.37
C LYS A 40 -14.37 2.47 4.10
N ARG A 41 -14.24 3.80 4.15
CA ARG A 41 -15.26 4.70 4.72
C ARG A 41 -16.49 4.85 3.83
N ILE A 42 -16.37 4.54 2.53
CA ILE A 42 -17.47 4.56 1.57
C ILE A 42 -18.18 3.19 1.55
N CYS A 43 -17.41 2.11 1.40
CA CYS A 43 -17.95 0.75 1.43
C CYS A 43 -16.87 -0.28 1.82
N ARG A 44 -17.31 -1.48 2.22
CA ARG A 44 -16.39 -2.59 2.48
C ARG A 44 -15.85 -3.12 1.14
N PRO A 45 -14.55 -3.46 1.03
CA PRO A 45 -14.00 -4.02 -0.20
C PRO A 45 -14.57 -5.42 -0.47
N ALA A 46 -14.85 -5.71 -1.74
CA ALA A 46 -15.10 -7.06 -2.22
C ALA A 46 -13.75 -7.71 -2.55
N CYS A 47 -13.47 -8.88 -1.97
CA CYS A 47 -12.26 -9.66 -2.25
C CYS A 47 -12.59 -10.73 -3.28
N LEU A 48 -12.12 -10.54 -4.50
CA LEU A 48 -12.24 -11.48 -5.60
C LEU A 48 -11.39 -12.73 -5.33
N ARG A 49 -11.81 -13.90 -5.84
CA ARG A 49 -11.10 -15.18 -5.62
C ARG A 49 -10.02 -15.42 -6.67
N GLU A 50 -10.11 -14.70 -7.77
CA GLU A 50 -9.21 -14.66 -8.89
C GLU A 50 -7.82 -14.20 -8.44
N ARG A 51 -6.80 -14.79 -9.04
CA ARG A 51 -5.41 -14.53 -8.68
C ARG A 51 -4.73 -13.77 -9.80
N VAL A 52 -3.92 -12.78 -9.41
CA VAL A 52 -3.02 -12.08 -10.31
C VAL A 52 -1.60 -12.62 -10.17
N LEU A 53 -0.92 -12.82 -11.30
CA LEU A 53 0.50 -13.20 -11.31
C LEU A 53 1.35 -11.92 -11.29
N THR A 54 2.23 -11.80 -10.31
CA THR A 54 3.15 -10.66 -10.17
C THR A 54 4.60 -11.15 -10.17
N SER A 55 5.54 -10.25 -10.49
CA SER A 55 6.95 -10.61 -10.55
C SER A 55 7.56 -10.82 -9.16
N GLY A 56 8.15 -11.98 -8.90
CA GLY A 56 8.84 -12.32 -7.64
C GLY A 56 10.24 -11.70 -7.46
N ARG A 57 10.67 -10.77 -8.32
CA ARG A 57 12.05 -10.26 -8.37
C ARG A 57 12.56 -9.74 -7.02
N ARG A 58 11.73 -9.03 -6.26
CA ARG A 58 12.10 -8.48 -4.94
C ARG A 58 12.39 -9.60 -3.94
N TRP A 59 11.58 -10.66 -3.98
CA TRP A 59 11.71 -11.81 -3.09
C TRP A 59 12.96 -12.62 -3.42
N GLN A 60 13.26 -12.80 -4.71
CA GLN A 60 14.49 -13.44 -5.16
C GLN A 60 15.74 -12.65 -4.73
N LYS A 61 15.72 -11.32 -4.83
CA LYS A 61 16.87 -10.47 -4.49
C LYS A 61 17.09 -10.31 -2.98
N HIS A 62 16.03 -10.19 -2.17
CA HIS A 62 16.15 -9.81 -0.75
C HIS A 62 15.76 -10.93 0.23
N GLY A 63 15.26 -12.05 -0.27
CA GLY A 63 14.70 -13.14 0.53
C GLY A 63 13.24 -12.89 0.92
N VAL A 64 12.45 -13.97 0.90
CA VAL A 64 11.00 -13.95 1.18
C VAL A 64 10.72 -13.44 2.60
N LEU A 65 11.27 -14.11 3.61
CA LEU A 65 11.01 -13.79 5.02
C LEU A 65 11.46 -12.36 5.38
N ARG A 66 12.64 -11.95 4.91
CA ARG A 66 13.17 -10.60 5.14
C ARG A 66 12.26 -9.53 4.53
N THR A 67 11.73 -9.79 3.32
CA THR A 67 10.80 -8.88 2.66
C THR A 67 9.47 -8.79 3.42
N ILE A 68 8.91 -9.93 3.87
CA ILE A 68 7.67 -9.98 4.65
C ILE A 68 7.82 -9.20 5.95
N LEU A 69 8.88 -9.46 6.73
CA LEU A 69 9.13 -8.78 8.00
C LEU A 69 9.33 -7.27 7.82
N LEU A 70 10.07 -6.87 6.77
CA LEU A 70 10.23 -5.46 6.43
C LEU A 70 8.89 -4.79 6.15
N MET A 71 8.03 -5.40 5.32
CA MET A 71 6.71 -4.87 5.00
C MET A 71 5.83 -4.77 6.25
N TRP A 72 5.84 -5.78 7.11
CA TRP A 72 5.06 -5.76 8.35
C TRP A 72 5.52 -4.67 9.30
N ARG A 73 6.84 -4.49 9.48
CA ARG A 73 7.40 -3.41 10.31
C ARG A 73 7.04 -2.02 9.80
N LEU A 74 7.15 -1.79 8.49
CA LEU A 74 6.79 -0.50 7.89
C LEU A 74 5.28 -0.22 8.04
N ARG A 75 4.42 -1.23 7.82
CA ARG A 75 2.97 -1.10 8.02
C ARG A 75 2.59 -0.82 9.47
N ALA A 76 3.21 -1.52 10.43
CA ALA A 76 3.01 -1.27 11.85
C ALA A 76 3.45 0.15 12.23
N SER A 77 4.61 0.59 11.74
CA SER A 77 5.12 1.94 12.01
C SER A 77 4.18 3.01 11.44
N TYR A 78 3.69 2.83 10.22
CA TYR A 78 2.70 3.72 9.62
C TYR A 78 1.39 3.75 10.42
N PHE A 79 0.93 2.60 10.91
CA PHE A 79 -0.27 2.53 11.76
C PHE A 79 -0.08 3.27 13.09
N LEU A 80 1.12 3.27 13.65
CA LEU A 80 1.49 4.03 14.85
C LEU A 80 1.73 5.53 14.59
N GLY A 81 1.55 6.01 13.36
CA GLY A 81 1.67 7.43 13.02
C GLY A 81 3.07 7.86 12.57
N ALA A 82 3.96 6.93 12.22
CA ALA A 82 5.27 7.29 11.66
C ALA A 82 5.12 8.03 10.32
N ASP A 83 6.02 8.99 10.10
CA ASP A 83 6.08 9.80 8.89
C ASP A 83 6.38 8.93 7.63
N PRO A 84 5.47 8.92 6.63
CA PRO A 84 5.66 8.22 5.36
C PRO A 84 6.95 8.57 4.62
N GLN A 85 7.44 9.81 4.74
CA GLN A 85 8.71 10.24 4.15
C GLN A 85 9.88 9.44 4.73
N GLN A 86 9.94 9.33 6.06
CA GLN A 86 10.98 8.53 6.73
C GLN A 86 10.85 7.04 6.42
N LEU A 87 9.62 6.53 6.32
CA LEU A 87 9.38 5.14 5.93
C LEU A 87 9.87 4.85 4.51
N ALA A 88 9.66 5.78 3.58
CA ALA A 88 10.17 5.68 2.20
C ALA A 88 11.70 5.60 2.17
N ILE A 89 12.39 6.46 2.93
CA ILE A 89 13.85 6.44 3.05
C ILE A 89 14.33 5.09 3.60
N ARG A 90 13.72 4.60 4.68
CA ARG A 90 14.06 3.29 5.28
C ARG A 90 13.80 2.11 4.33
N TYR A 91 12.81 2.26 3.44
CA TYR A 91 12.51 1.26 2.42
C TYR A 91 13.47 1.30 1.22
N GLY A 92 14.24 2.38 1.08
CA GLY A 92 15.20 2.60 -0.01
C GLY A 92 14.65 3.42 -1.18
N TYR A 93 13.56 4.17 -0.98
CA TYR A 93 13.13 5.20 -1.92
C TYR A 93 13.75 6.54 -1.59
N LEU A 94 14.11 7.32 -2.62
CA LEU A 94 14.32 8.75 -2.47
C LEU A 94 12.96 9.43 -2.60
N PRO A 95 12.39 9.98 -1.52
CA PRO A 95 11.18 10.75 -1.64
C PRO A 95 11.45 11.96 -2.53
N ARG A 96 10.58 12.19 -3.50
CA ARG A 96 10.65 13.37 -4.36
C ARG A 96 10.22 14.56 -3.50
N GLN A 97 11.18 15.38 -3.06
CA GLN A 97 10.89 16.68 -2.46
C GLN A 97 10.34 17.58 -3.58
N ARG A 98 9.14 18.12 -3.37
CA ARG A 98 8.66 19.30 -4.11
C ARG A 98 9.00 20.52 -3.27
#